data_AF-A0A1H3N4M3-F1
#
_entry.id   AF-A0A1H3N4M3-F1
#
_cell.length_a   1.000
_cell.length_b   1.000
_cell.length_c   1.000
_cell.angle_alpha   90.00
_cell.angle_beta   90.00
_cell.angle_gamma   90.00
#
_symmetry.space_group_name_H-M   'P 1'
#
loop_
_entity.id
_entity.type
_entity.pdbx_description
1 polymer ?
#
loop_
_entity_poly.entity_id
_entity_poly.type
_entity_poly.pdbx_seq_one_letter_code
_entity_poly.pdbx_strand_id
1 'polypeptide(L)'
;MQRFLILVVSTILLLVGCQIQEKPANADSVVATIELPSDRYPETAKHIKEAIQKGETDTCTIDRKGAEKRREGSLKGIPTKKGYDRDEFPMALCSEGGKGADIKYVSPKDNRGAGSYIGNKLERYKDGQRVRISVR
;
A
#
# COMPACT_ATOMS: atom_id res chain seq x y z
N MET A 1 61.24 48.93 -22.37
CA MET A 1 61.08 48.49 -23.78
C MET A 1 59.96 47.46 -23.81
N GLN A 2 58.98 47.74 -24.67
CA GLN A 2 57.74 47.02 -24.92
C GLN A 2 58.01 45.62 -25.52
N ARG A 3 57.16 44.61 -25.23
CA ARG A 3 56.25 43.99 -26.23
C ARG A 3 55.53 42.69 -25.78
N PHE A 4 54.20 42.75 -25.93
CA PHE A 4 53.18 41.71 -26.23
C PHE A 4 52.89 40.61 -25.18
N LEU A 5 51.73 40.64 -24.50
CA LEU A 5 50.35 40.32 -24.95
C LEU A 5 50.16 38.83 -25.27
N ILE A 6 49.41 38.11 -24.42
CA ILE A 6 48.27 37.26 -24.78
C ILE A 6 47.43 37.03 -23.51
N LEU A 7 46.18 37.50 -23.57
CA LEU A 7 45.07 37.08 -22.70
C LEU A 7 44.81 35.58 -22.88
N VAL A 8 44.67 34.85 -21.78
CA VAL A 8 43.59 33.85 -21.67
C VAL A 8 43.03 33.91 -20.25
N VAL A 9 42.01 34.75 -20.08
CA VAL A 9 41.01 34.54 -19.04
C VAL A 9 40.28 33.27 -19.43
N SER A 10 40.53 32.18 -18.70
CA SER A 10 39.61 31.04 -18.71
C SER A 10 39.30 30.70 -17.27
N THR A 11 38.29 31.39 -16.77
CA THR A 11 37.50 31.00 -15.60
C THR A 11 36.98 29.58 -15.84
N ILE A 12 37.71 28.58 -15.37
CA ILE A 12 37.16 27.22 -15.24
C ILE A 12 36.32 27.23 -13.96
N LEU A 13 35.12 27.79 -14.09
CA LEU A 13 34.01 27.55 -13.19
C LEU A 13 33.49 26.15 -13.53
N LEU A 14 34.18 25.12 -13.02
CA LEU A 14 33.62 23.77 -12.98
C LEU A 14 32.48 23.82 -11.98
N LEU A 15 31.29 24.11 -12.52
CA LEU A 15 30.01 23.77 -11.94
C LEU A 15 30.09 22.29 -11.55
N VAL A 16 30.43 22.03 -10.29
CA VAL A 16 30.07 20.78 -9.62
C VAL A 16 28.56 20.79 -9.60
N GLY A 17 27.96 20.33 -10.70
CA GLY A 17 26.58 19.92 -10.73
C GLY A 17 26.47 18.84 -9.67
N CYS A 18 25.97 19.23 -8.49
CA CYS A 18 25.45 18.29 -7.54
C CYS A 18 24.27 17.62 -8.25
N GLN A 19 24.57 16.54 -8.97
CA GLN A 19 23.56 15.62 -9.43
C GLN A 19 23.01 15.03 -8.14
N ILE A 20 21.91 15.59 -7.64
CA ILE A 20 21.05 14.89 -6.71
C ILE A 20 20.56 13.68 -7.50
N GLN A 21 21.30 12.58 -7.40
CA GLN A 21 20.77 11.28 -7.76
C GLN A 21 19.62 11.04 -6.79
N GLU A 22 18.39 11.28 -7.25
CA GLU A 22 17.22 10.73 -6.60
C GLU A 22 17.40 9.21 -6.61
N LYS A 23 17.89 8.69 -5.48
CA LYS A 23 18.00 7.27 -5.22
C LYS A 23 16.59 6.72 -5.42
N PRO A 24 16.36 5.78 -6.36
CA PRO A 24 15.03 5.22 -6.52
C PRO A 24 14.61 4.68 -5.15
N ALA A 25 13.48 5.16 -4.65
CA ALA A 25 12.92 4.72 -3.38
C ALA A 25 12.94 3.19 -3.40
N ASN A 26 13.64 2.60 -2.44
CA ASN A 26 13.84 1.16 -2.38
C ASN A 26 12.46 0.49 -2.45
N ALA A 27 12.21 -0.31 -3.49
CA ALA A 27 10.93 -0.97 -3.72
C ALA A 27 10.51 -1.89 -2.55
N ASP A 28 11.46 -2.22 -1.66
CA ASP A 28 11.22 -2.97 -0.42
C ASP A 28 10.63 -2.14 0.74
N SER A 29 10.69 -0.81 0.67
CA SER A 29 10.26 0.05 1.79
C SER A 29 8.74 0.27 1.81
N VAL A 30 8.16 0.26 3.02
CA VAL A 30 6.77 0.66 3.24
C VAL A 30 6.65 2.16 3.03
N VAL A 31 5.90 2.59 2.02
CA VAL A 31 5.83 4.00 1.60
C VAL A 31 4.80 4.82 2.37
N ALA A 32 3.85 4.17 3.05
CA ALA A 32 2.81 4.82 3.83
C ALA A 32 2.12 3.86 4.81
N THR A 33 1.43 4.43 5.79
CA THR A 33 0.46 3.73 6.65
C THR A 33 -0.95 4.24 6.34
N ILE A 34 -1.89 3.32 6.14
CA ILE A 34 -3.32 3.58 6.04
C ILE A 34 -3.96 3.16 7.36
N GLU A 35 -4.47 4.14 8.11
CA GLU A 35 -5.13 3.93 9.40
C GLU A 35 -6.65 3.86 9.22
N LEU A 36 -7.24 2.68 9.41
CA LEU A 36 -8.68 2.51 9.38
C LEU A 36 -9.29 3.08 10.67
N PRO A 37 -10.25 4.02 10.59
CA PRO A 37 -10.92 4.59 11.76
C PRO A 37 -11.90 3.58 12.39
N SER A 38 -11.55 3.04 13.55
CA SER A 38 -12.37 2.02 14.24
C SER A 38 -13.67 2.55 14.84
N ASP A 39 -13.76 3.86 15.07
CA ASP A 39 -15.00 4.55 15.44
C ASP A 39 -16.05 4.55 14.31
N ARG A 40 -15.59 4.46 13.05
CA ARG A 40 -16.47 4.43 11.86
C ARG A 40 -16.72 3.04 11.32
N TYR A 41 -15.74 2.15 11.43
CA TYR A 41 -15.78 0.79 10.88
C TYR A 41 -15.37 -0.24 11.94
N PRO A 42 -16.07 -0.32 13.08
CA PRO A 42 -15.65 -1.13 14.23
C PRO A 42 -15.55 -2.63 13.93
N GLU A 43 -16.40 -3.19 13.07
CA GLU A 43 -16.40 -4.62 12.80
C GLU A 43 -15.21 -5.03 11.91
N THR A 44 -14.97 -4.32 10.79
CA THR A 44 -13.79 -4.54 9.95
C THR A 44 -12.51 -4.22 10.72
N ALA A 45 -12.47 -3.15 11.51
CA ALA A 45 -11.32 -2.83 12.36
C ALA A 45 -10.99 -3.95 13.35
N LYS A 46 -12.01 -4.58 13.95
CA LYS A 46 -11.83 -5.75 14.81
C LYS A 46 -11.28 -6.94 14.03
N HIS A 47 -11.80 -7.22 12.84
CA HIS A 47 -11.29 -8.30 11.98
C HIS A 47 -9.81 -8.11 11.65
N ILE A 48 -9.40 -6.92 11.18
CA ILE A 48 -8.00 -6.62 10.87
C ILE A 48 -7.09 -6.84 12.08
N LYS A 49 -7.48 -6.33 13.26
CA LYS A 49 -6.71 -6.52 14.51
C LYS A 49 -6.54 -8.00 14.86
N GLU A 50 -7.62 -8.78 14.77
CA GLU A 50 -7.59 -10.22 15.08
C GLU A 50 -6.76 -11.01 14.06
N ALA A 51 -6.89 -10.71 12.76
CA ALA A 51 -6.12 -11.35 11.70
C ALA A 51 -4.60 -11.13 11.88
N ILE A 52 -4.19 -9.89 12.19
CA ILE A 52 -2.79 -9.57 12.49
C ILE A 52 -2.30 -10.31 13.74
N GLN A 53 -3.14 -10.40 14.79
CA GLN A 53 -2.80 -11.17 16.00
C GLN A 53 -2.64 -12.67 15.72
N LYS A 54 -3.34 -13.21 14.71
CA LYS A 54 -3.19 -14.61 14.24
C LYS A 54 -1.96 -14.82 13.35
N GLY A 55 -1.21 -13.76 13.02
CA GLY A 55 0.01 -13.83 12.24
C GLY A 55 -0.12 -13.34 10.80
N GLU A 56 -1.27 -12.81 10.39
CA GLU A 56 -1.38 -12.18 9.09
C GLU A 56 -0.52 -10.91 9.02
N THR A 57 0.11 -10.71 7.87
CA THR A 57 0.89 -9.50 7.61
C THR A 57 0.00 -8.27 7.54
N ASP A 58 0.44 -7.19 8.17
CA ASP A 58 -0.21 -5.89 8.08
C ASP A 58 0.30 -5.06 6.89
N THR A 59 1.26 -5.59 6.13
CA THR A 59 1.78 -4.95 4.92
C THR A 59 1.05 -5.45 3.69
N CYS A 60 0.57 -4.51 2.90
CA CYS A 60 -0.09 -4.71 1.62
C CYS A 60 0.86 -4.28 0.49
N THR A 61 1.36 -5.23 -0.30
CA THR A 61 1.98 -4.95 -1.59
C THR A 61 0.87 -4.83 -2.62
N ILE A 62 0.66 -3.64 -3.19
CA ILE A 62 -0.49 -3.36 -4.03
C ILE A 62 -0.36 -4.12 -5.36
N ASP A 63 -1.32 -5.01 -5.65
CA ASP A 63 -1.46 -5.69 -6.94
C ASP A 63 -2.96 -5.74 -7.29
N ARG A 64 -3.39 -4.80 -8.13
CA ARG A 64 -4.79 -4.69 -8.53
C ARG A 64 -5.19 -5.78 -9.52
N LYS A 65 -4.27 -6.19 -10.40
CA LYS A 65 -4.55 -7.14 -11.48
C LYS A 65 -4.88 -8.53 -10.95
N GLY A 66 -4.20 -8.98 -9.88
CA GLY A 66 -4.44 -10.29 -9.29
C GLY A 66 -5.67 -10.37 -8.36
N ALA A 67 -6.44 -9.29 -8.21
CA ALA A 67 -7.38 -9.18 -7.11
C ALA A 67 -8.58 -10.13 -7.19
N GLU A 68 -9.13 -10.31 -8.38
CA GLU A 68 -10.24 -11.24 -8.62
C GLU A 68 -9.84 -12.67 -8.26
N LYS A 69 -8.69 -13.13 -8.78
CA LYS A 69 -8.16 -14.48 -8.50
C LYS A 69 -7.87 -14.70 -7.01
N ARG A 70 -7.35 -13.68 -6.31
CA ARG A 70 -7.14 -13.77 -4.86
C ARG A 70 -8.46 -13.92 -4.12
N ARG A 71 -9.47 -13.11 -4.46
CA ARG A 71 -10.81 -13.21 -3.88
C ARG A 71 -11.47 -14.57 -4.10
N GLU A 72 -11.33 -15.15 -5.29
CA GLU A 72 -11.80 -16.50 -5.55
C GLU A 72 -11.09 -17.53 -4.66
N GLY A 73 -9.77 -17.38 -4.50
CA GLY A 73 -8.93 -18.27 -3.69
C GLY A 73 -9.21 -18.20 -2.19
N SER A 74 -9.40 -17.01 -1.64
CA SER A 74 -9.70 -16.78 -0.22
C SER A 74 -11.11 -17.25 0.15
N LEU A 75 -12.09 -17.02 -0.73
CA LEU A 75 -13.51 -17.30 -0.44
C LEU A 75 -13.96 -18.71 -0.84
N LYS A 76 -13.06 -19.53 -1.38
CA LYS A 76 -13.38 -20.90 -1.83
C LYS A 76 -13.90 -21.74 -0.67
N GLY A 77 -15.11 -22.28 -0.81
CA GLY A 77 -15.74 -23.13 0.20
C GLY A 77 -16.36 -22.40 1.39
N ILE A 78 -16.28 -21.06 1.41
CA ILE A 78 -16.90 -20.25 2.46
C ILE A 78 -18.27 -19.80 1.96
N PRO A 79 -19.38 -20.29 2.54
CA PRO A 79 -20.72 -19.94 2.05
C PRO A 79 -21.01 -18.44 2.20
N THR A 80 -21.95 -17.93 1.43
CA THR A 80 -22.50 -16.60 1.72
C THR A 80 -23.42 -16.68 2.93
N LYS A 81 -23.56 -15.57 3.66
CA LYS A 81 -24.45 -15.46 4.81
C LYS A 81 -25.37 -14.25 4.62
N LYS A 82 -26.69 -14.48 4.59
CA LYS A 82 -27.67 -13.41 4.41
C LYS A 82 -27.44 -12.31 5.47
N GLY A 83 -27.33 -11.06 5.01
CA GLY A 83 -27.11 -9.90 5.86
C GLY A 83 -25.65 -9.61 6.22
N TYR A 84 -24.69 -10.33 5.63
CA TYR A 84 -23.26 -10.14 5.86
C TYR A 84 -22.48 -10.17 4.55
N ASP A 85 -21.40 -9.39 4.52
CA ASP A 85 -20.34 -9.57 3.53
C ASP A 85 -19.24 -10.47 4.14
N ARG A 86 -18.41 -11.09 3.28
CA ARG A 86 -17.21 -11.83 3.70
C ARG A 86 -16.02 -10.89 3.56
N ASP A 87 -15.56 -10.36 4.67
CA ASP A 87 -14.36 -9.53 4.72
C ASP A 87 -13.11 -10.42 4.68
N GLU A 88 -12.04 -9.92 4.07
CA GLU A 88 -10.80 -10.67 3.79
C GLU A 88 -9.59 -9.88 4.32
N PHE A 89 -8.78 -10.48 5.17
CA PHE A 89 -7.50 -9.90 5.57
C PHE A 89 -6.38 -10.95 5.58
N PRO A 90 -5.29 -10.78 4.80
CA PRO A 90 -4.97 -9.63 3.95
C PRO A 90 -5.93 -9.47 2.76
N MET A 91 -6.17 -8.22 2.38
CA MET A 91 -7.17 -7.88 1.37
C MET A 91 -6.82 -8.48 0.01
N ALA A 92 -7.82 -8.85 -0.77
CA ALA A 92 -7.62 -9.31 -2.14
C ALA A 92 -7.04 -8.25 -3.09
N LEU A 93 -6.75 -7.02 -2.70
CA LEU A 93 -5.97 -6.07 -3.52
C LEU A 93 -4.46 -6.18 -3.22
N CYS A 94 -4.08 -6.81 -2.12
CA CYS A 94 -2.69 -7.02 -1.71
C CYS A 94 -2.18 -8.36 -2.26
N SER A 95 -0.94 -8.42 -2.73
CA SER A 95 -0.28 -9.66 -3.19
C SER A 95 -0.27 -10.75 -2.10
N GLU A 96 -0.28 -10.33 -0.83
CA GLU A 96 -0.35 -11.17 0.36
C GLU A 96 -1.73 -11.78 0.62
N GLY A 97 -2.77 -11.28 -0.06
CA GLY A 97 -4.13 -11.81 0.08
C GLY A 97 -4.36 -13.11 -0.69
N GLY A 98 -5.60 -13.57 -0.67
CA GLY A 98 -6.02 -14.77 -1.37
C GLY A 98 -6.00 -16.02 -0.51
N LYS A 99 -5.50 -17.14 -1.04
CA LYS A 99 -5.55 -18.42 -0.31
C LYS A 99 -4.84 -18.29 1.04
N GLY A 100 -5.57 -18.51 2.12
CA GLY A 100 -5.05 -18.45 3.49
C GLY A 100 -5.45 -17.20 4.25
N ALA A 101 -5.97 -16.16 3.58
CA ALA A 101 -6.45 -14.95 4.25
C ALA A 101 -7.52 -15.28 5.31
N ASP A 102 -7.47 -14.59 6.45
CA ASP A 102 -8.49 -14.67 7.49
C ASP A 102 -9.80 -14.07 6.96
N ILE A 103 -10.89 -14.81 7.17
CA ILE A 103 -12.22 -14.45 6.67
C ILE A 103 -13.17 -14.26 7.83
N LYS A 104 -13.89 -13.14 7.82
CA LYS A 104 -14.94 -12.85 8.80
C LYS A 104 -16.20 -12.32 8.13
N TYR A 105 -17.35 -12.74 8.65
CA TYR A 105 -18.61 -12.12 8.28
C TYR A 105 -18.76 -10.78 8.97
N VAL A 106 -18.89 -9.71 8.19
CA VAL A 106 -19.02 -8.33 8.67
C VAL A 106 -20.30 -7.71 8.11
N SER A 107 -20.94 -6.82 8.87
CA SER A 107 -22.12 -6.12 8.37
C SER A 107 -21.82 -5.35 7.07
N PRO A 108 -22.70 -5.39 6.04
CA PRO A 108 -22.38 -4.81 4.73
C PRO A 108 -22.08 -3.31 4.76
N LYS A 109 -22.73 -2.56 5.66
CA LYS A 109 -22.49 -1.12 5.80
C LYS A 109 -21.08 -0.82 6.32
N ASP A 110 -20.64 -1.58 7.33
CA ASP A 110 -19.29 -1.46 7.90
C ASP A 110 -18.25 -1.87 6.85
N ASN A 111 -18.39 -3.09 6.30
CA ASN A 111 -17.41 -3.67 5.38
C ASN A 111 -17.21 -2.85 4.10
N ARG A 112 -18.30 -2.47 3.43
CA ARG A 112 -18.22 -1.69 2.19
C ARG A 112 -17.71 -0.28 2.44
N GLY A 113 -18.10 0.31 3.57
CA GLY A 113 -17.59 1.60 3.99
C GLY A 113 -16.09 1.58 4.24
N ALA A 114 -15.59 0.55 4.93
CA ALA A 114 -14.16 0.32 5.16
C ALA A 114 -13.41 0.07 3.85
N GLY A 115 -13.97 -0.78 2.98
CA GLY A 115 -13.43 -1.06 1.65
C GLY A 115 -13.31 0.19 0.78
N SER A 116 -14.33 1.04 0.73
CA SER A 116 -14.26 2.34 0.03
C SER A 116 -13.25 3.29 0.69
N TYR A 117 -13.19 3.32 2.02
CA TYR A 117 -12.22 4.17 2.73
C TYR A 117 -10.78 3.80 2.38
N ILE A 118 -10.42 2.52 2.53
CA ILE A 118 -9.07 2.02 2.22
C ILE A 118 -8.80 2.15 0.72
N GLY A 119 -9.75 1.76 -0.14
CA GLY A 119 -9.65 1.86 -1.60
C GLY A 119 -9.31 3.28 -2.07
N ASN A 120 -10.06 4.28 -1.62
CA ASN A 120 -9.81 5.69 -1.97
C ASN A 120 -8.43 6.18 -1.51
N LYS A 121 -7.93 5.69 -0.37
CA LYS A 121 -6.57 6.02 0.09
C LYS A 121 -5.51 5.37 -0.79
N LEU A 122 -5.77 4.15 -1.26
CA LEU A 122 -4.87 3.38 -2.10
C LEU A 122 -4.73 3.91 -3.53
N GLU A 123 -5.71 4.66 -4.05
CA GLU A 123 -5.65 5.29 -5.39
C GLU A 123 -4.40 6.17 -5.59
N ARG A 124 -3.83 6.69 -4.50
CA ARG A 124 -2.62 7.52 -4.52
C ARG A 124 -1.32 6.72 -4.75
N TYR A 125 -1.39 5.39 -4.67
CA TYR A 125 -0.23 4.51 -4.74
C TYR A 125 -0.33 3.57 -5.95
N LYS A 126 0.82 3.39 -6.61
CA LYS A 126 0.99 2.53 -7.78
C LYS A 126 1.07 1.05 -7.36
N ASP A 127 0.72 0.17 -8.28
CA ASP A 127 0.98 -1.27 -8.12
C ASP A 127 2.48 -1.51 -7.85
N GLY A 128 2.78 -2.48 -7.00
CA GLY A 128 4.12 -2.80 -6.49
C GLY A 128 4.53 -2.02 -5.25
N GLN A 129 3.89 -0.88 -4.93
CA GLN A 129 4.19 -0.16 -3.69
C GLN A 129 3.64 -0.90 -2.47
N ARG A 130 4.38 -0.81 -1.36
CA ARG A 130 4.06 -1.45 -0.08
C ARG A 130 3.48 -0.42 0.88
N VAL A 131 2.29 -0.68 1.42
CA VAL A 131 1.68 0.16 2.47
C VAL A 131 1.36 -0.67 3.69
N ARG A 132 1.46 -0.10 4.89
CA ARG A 132 1.00 -0.73 6.11
C ARG A 132 -0.47 -0.43 6.33
N ILE A 133 -1.27 -1.43 6.66
CA ILE A 133 -2.64 -1.29 7.12
C ILE A 133 -2.62 -1.34 8.64
N SER A 134 -3.26 -0.37 9.28
CA SER A 134 -3.39 -0.34 10.72
C SER A 134 -4.77 0.17 11.11
N VAL A 135 -5.08 0.12 12.39
CA VAL A 135 -6.36 0.53 12.93
C VAL A 135 -6.12 1.56 14.01
N ARG A 136 -6.78 2.72 13.88
CA ARG A 136 -6.79 3.77 14.90
C ARG A 136 -8.10 3.77 15.69
#